data_AF-A0A953UH57-F1
#
_entry.id   AF-A0A953UH57-F1
#
_cell.length_a   1.000
_cell.length_b   1.000
_cell.length_c   1.000
_cell.angle_alpha   90.00
_cell.angle_beta   90.00
_cell.angle_gamma   90.00
#
_symmetry.space_group_name_H-M   'P 1'
#
loop_
_entity.id
_entity.type
_entity.pdbx_description
1 polymer ?
#
loop_
_entity_poly.entity_id
_entity_poly.type
_entity_poly.pdbx_seq_one_letter_code
_entity_poly.pdbx_strand_id
1 'polypeptide(L)'
;MTILRADLYTKSVLTAIAVLLGVLALRPVLRPIPAQAQSEGRTLYIEPGVTMIRKPDGSSLGDGKMVVDLKSGDVWGFPTMVLNARYPVDVSNSKPAVSKPVYLGRFDFSSLSVEK
;
A
#
# COMPACT_ATOMS: atom_id res chain seq x y z
N MET A 1 23.29 54.96 23.23
CA MET A 1 23.87 53.60 23.46
C MET A 1 22.75 52.56 23.60
N THR A 2 21.87 52.47 22.60
CA THR A 2 20.67 51.59 22.60
C THR A 2 20.69 50.62 21.42
N ILE A 3 21.23 51.06 20.27
CA ILE A 3 21.35 50.27 19.03
C ILE A 3 22.22 49.02 19.22
N LEU A 4 23.37 49.13 19.92
CA LEU A 4 24.25 47.97 20.19
C LEU A 4 23.59 46.86 21.02
N ARG A 5 22.69 47.20 21.94
CA ARG A 5 22.02 46.21 22.81
C ARG A 5 20.93 45.44 22.08
N ALA A 6 20.19 46.12 21.20
CA ALA A 6 19.18 45.50 20.34
C ALA A 6 19.82 44.58 19.28
N ASP A 7 20.98 44.96 18.74
CA ASP A 7 21.76 44.12 17.81
C ASP A 7 22.27 42.85 18.49
N LEU A 8 22.81 42.97 19.72
CA LEU A 8 23.28 41.82 20.48
C LEU A 8 22.15 40.84 20.83
N TYR A 9 20.97 41.36 21.20
CA TYR A 9 19.78 40.56 21.49
C TYR A 9 19.26 39.85 20.23
N THR A 10 19.20 40.55 19.10
CA THR A 10 18.72 39.94 17.85
C THR A 10 19.65 38.82 17.41
N LYS A 11 20.97 39.03 17.49
CA LYS A 11 21.96 38.00 17.17
C LYS A 11 21.89 36.80 18.09
N SER A 12 21.68 36.99 19.39
CA SER A 12 21.56 35.86 20.33
C SER A 12 20.31 35.03 20.07
N VAL A 13 19.16 35.67 19.82
CA VAL A 13 17.91 34.99 19.47
C VAL A 13 18.05 34.22 18.15
N LEU A 14 18.64 34.85 17.13
CA LEU A 14 18.85 34.20 15.83
C LEU A 14 19.79 32.99 15.94
N THR A 15 20.84 33.11 16.77
CA THR A 15 21.77 32.00 17.05
C THR A 15 21.05 30.85 17.75
N ALA A 16 20.20 31.14 18.74
CA ALA A 16 19.43 30.11 19.44
C ALA A 16 18.47 29.38 18.48
N ILE A 17 17.77 30.11 17.61
CA ILE A 17 16.89 29.52 16.59
C ILE A 17 17.69 28.63 15.63
N ALA A 18 18.84 29.11 15.14
CA ALA A 18 19.69 28.34 14.22
C ALA A 18 20.17 27.02 14.85
N VAL A 19 20.55 27.03 16.12
CA VAL A 19 20.95 25.82 16.85
C VAL A 19 19.78 24.84 16.99
N LEU A 20 18.60 25.33 17.39
CA LEU A 20 17.40 24.48 17.54
C LEU A 20 16.97 23.85 16.21
N LEU A 21 17.03 24.62 15.11
CA LEU A 21 16.76 24.11 13.77
C LEU A 21 17.79 23.08 13.32
N GLY A 22 19.07 23.29 13.65
CA GLY A 22 20.13 22.31 13.39
C GLY A 22 19.86 20.96 14.08
N VAL A 23 19.42 20.99 15.34
CA VAL A 23 19.04 19.77 16.08
C VAL A 23 17.87 19.04 15.39
N LEU A 24 16.85 19.78 14.93
CA LEU A 24 15.72 19.19 14.21
C LEU A 24 16.13 18.61 12.86
N ALA A 25 17.03 19.28 12.12
CA ALA A 25 17.56 18.80 10.84
C ALA A 25 18.40 17.53 10.99
N LEU A 26 19.09 17.36 12.12
CA LEU A 26 19.88 16.15 12.44
C LEU A 26 19.04 15.00 13.02
N ARG A 27 17.80 15.28 13.47
CA ARG A 27 16.89 14.27 14.03
C ARG A 27 16.66 13.05 13.13
N PRO A 28 16.39 13.15 11.81
CA PRO A 28 16.20 11.96 10.95
C PRO A 28 17.48 11.14 10.76
N VAL A 29 18.67 11.75 10.90
CA VAL A 29 19.96 11.04 10.81
C VAL A 29 20.23 10.24 12.09
N LEU A 30 19.92 10.83 13.25
CA LEU A 30 20.14 10.20 14.56
C LEU A 30 19.00 9.26 14.97
N ARG A 31 17.80 9.47 14.44
CA ARG A 31 16.60 8.65 14.66
C ARG A 31 15.93 8.43 13.31
N PRO A 32 16.45 7.49 12.48
CA PRO A 32 15.78 7.13 11.24
C PRO A 32 14.33 6.77 11.56
N ILE A 33 13.40 7.37 10.82
CA ILE A 33 11.98 7.03 10.94
C ILE A 33 11.91 5.53 10.60
N PRO A 34 11.47 4.66 11.54
CA PRO A 34 11.31 3.25 11.22
C PRO A 34 10.35 3.16 10.03
N ALA A 35 10.78 2.49 8.97
CA ALA A 35 9.92 2.22 7.83
C ALA A 35 8.66 1.53 8.37
N GLN A 36 7.52 2.23 8.27
CA GLN A 36 6.22 1.70 8.68
C GLN A 36 5.82 0.61 7.69
N ALA A 37 6.41 -0.57 7.80
CA ALA A 37 5.94 -1.79 7.13
C ALA A 37 4.61 -2.29 7.73
N GLN A 38 4.13 -1.63 8.78
CA GLN A 38 2.91 -1.93 9.54
C GLN A 38 1.80 -0.89 9.27
N SER A 39 1.55 -0.55 8.00
CA SER A 39 0.14 -0.37 7.65
C SER A 39 -0.56 -1.66 8.05
N GLU A 40 -1.69 -1.62 8.77
CA GLU A 40 -2.49 -2.83 9.00
C GLU A 40 -2.76 -3.49 7.65
N GLY A 41 -1.93 -4.46 7.30
CA GLY A 41 -1.95 -5.08 5.99
C GLY A 41 -3.33 -5.66 5.76
N ARG A 42 -3.90 -5.41 4.59
CA ARG A 42 -5.13 -6.10 4.18
C ARG A 42 -4.84 -7.60 4.27
N THR A 43 -5.64 -8.32 5.04
CA THR A 43 -5.46 -9.77 5.23
C THR A 43 -6.00 -10.45 3.96
N LEU A 44 -5.12 -10.67 3.00
CA LEU A 44 -5.49 -11.20 1.68
C LEU A 44 -5.18 -12.70 1.59
N TYR A 45 -6.14 -13.48 1.10
CA TYR A 45 -5.91 -14.84 0.63
C TYR A 45 -5.84 -14.84 -0.90
N ILE A 46 -4.76 -15.40 -1.46
CA ILE A 46 -4.57 -15.52 -2.91
C ILE A 46 -4.73 -16.98 -3.28
N GLU A 47 -5.67 -17.27 -4.16
CA GLU A 47 -5.93 -18.65 -4.56
C GLU A 47 -4.72 -19.24 -5.33
N PRO A 48 -4.32 -20.48 -5.01
CA PRO A 48 -3.32 -21.21 -5.81
C PRO A 48 -3.86 -21.49 -7.22
N GLY A 49 -2.97 -21.56 -8.21
CA GLY A 49 -3.36 -21.79 -9.61
C GLY A 49 -3.98 -20.57 -10.30
N VAL A 50 -4.55 -20.77 -11.48
CA VAL A 50 -5.34 -19.77 -12.18
C VAL A 50 -6.75 -20.30 -12.36
N THR A 51 -7.73 -19.40 -12.31
CA THR A 51 -9.14 -19.73 -12.51
C THR A 51 -9.74 -18.80 -13.54
N MET A 52 -10.80 -19.26 -14.21
CA MET A 52 -11.53 -18.44 -15.17
C MET A 52 -12.30 -17.35 -14.42
N ILE A 53 -11.91 -16.10 -14.62
CA ILE A 53 -12.54 -14.94 -13.98
C ILE A 53 -13.78 -14.54 -14.77
N ARG A 54 -14.92 -14.51 -14.08
CA ARG A 54 -16.19 -14.02 -14.60
C ARG A 54 -16.67 -12.84 -13.76
N LYS A 55 -17.02 -11.75 -14.42
CA LYS A 55 -17.62 -10.58 -13.75
C LYS A 55 -19.03 -10.90 -13.24
N PRO A 56 -19.54 -10.12 -12.27
CA PRO A 56 -20.93 -10.22 -11.81
C PRO A 56 -21.96 -10.03 -12.93
N ASP A 57 -21.62 -9.27 -13.98
CA ASP A 57 -22.47 -9.07 -15.16
C ASP A 57 -22.52 -10.29 -16.11
N GLY A 58 -21.79 -11.36 -15.80
CA GLY A 58 -21.71 -12.59 -16.59
C GLY A 58 -20.63 -12.60 -17.67
N SER A 59 -19.96 -11.46 -17.94
CA SER A 59 -18.86 -11.40 -18.92
C SER A 59 -17.60 -12.11 -18.41
N SER A 60 -16.97 -12.90 -19.27
CA SER A 60 -15.69 -13.56 -18.96
C SER A 60 -14.52 -12.63 -19.28
N LEU A 61 -13.52 -12.60 -18.41
CA LEU A 61 -12.27 -11.85 -18.62
C LEU A 61 -11.06 -12.76 -18.88
N GLY A 62 -11.29 -14.07 -18.97
CA GLY A 62 -10.26 -15.09 -19.13
C GLY A 62 -9.67 -15.55 -17.80
N ASP A 63 -8.58 -16.31 -17.89
CA ASP A 63 -7.89 -16.83 -16.72
C ASP A 63 -7.26 -15.72 -15.88
N GLY A 64 -7.09 -16.00 -14.59
CA GLY A 64 -6.35 -15.13 -13.71
C GLY A 64 -6.28 -15.60 -12.27
N LYS A 65 -5.85 -14.69 -11.40
CA LYS A 65 -5.72 -14.92 -9.96
C LYS A 65 -6.91 -14.37 -9.21
N MET A 66 -7.47 -15.17 -8.32
CA MET A 66 -8.49 -14.71 -7.38
C MET A 66 -7.84 -14.33 -6.05
N VAL A 67 -8.29 -13.21 -5.50
CA VAL A 67 -7.83 -12.67 -4.23
C VAL A 67 -9.04 -12.35 -3.38
N VAL A 68 -9.01 -12.79 -2.13
CA VAL A 68 -10.08 -12.60 -1.15
C VAL A 68 -9.55 -11.74 -0.02
N ASP A 69 -10.24 -10.65 0.30
CA ASP A 69 -10.04 -9.93 1.56
C ASP A 69 -10.71 -10.71 2.68
N LEU A 70 -9.92 -11.26 3.60
CA LEU A 70 -10.43 -12.07 4.71
C LEU A 70 -11.12 -11.23 5.79
N LYS A 71 -10.94 -9.90 5.79
CA LYS A 71 -11.65 -9.01 6.73
C LYS A 71 -13.04 -8.67 6.20
N SER A 72 -13.15 -8.28 4.93
CA SER A 72 -14.43 -7.85 4.34
C SER A 72 -15.19 -8.95 3.60
N GLY A 73 -14.49 -10.01 3.19
CA GLY A 73 -14.99 -11.04 2.28
C GLY A 73 -14.90 -10.64 0.81
N ASP A 74 -14.45 -9.44 0.48
CA ASP A 74 -14.44 -8.96 -0.91
C ASP A 74 -13.54 -9.80 -1.79
N VAL A 75 -14.06 -10.18 -2.96
CA VAL A 75 -13.37 -11.04 -3.93
C VAL A 75 -13.00 -10.22 -5.16
N TRP A 76 -11.74 -10.31 -5.53
CA TRP A 76 -11.15 -9.60 -6.65
C TRP A 76 -10.47 -10.58 -7.60
N GLY A 77 -10.68 -10.40 -8.90
CA GLY A 77 -10.01 -11.12 -9.95
C GLY A 77 -8.93 -10.27 -10.61
N PHE A 78 -7.75 -10.83 -10.82
CA PHE A 78 -6.67 -10.24 -11.58
C PHE A 78 -6.49 -11.06 -12.86
N PRO A 79 -7.09 -10.63 -13.99
CA PRO A 79 -7.02 -11.38 -15.25
C PRO A 79 -5.65 -11.26 -15.91
N THR A 80 -5.15 -12.40 -16.39
CA THR A 80 -3.90 -12.52 -17.15
C THR A 80 -4.12 -12.37 -18.65
N MET A 81 -5.37 -12.48 -19.12
CA MET A 81 -5.78 -12.52 -20.54
C MET A 81 -5.12 -13.64 -21.38
N VAL A 82 -4.24 -14.43 -20.76
CA VAL A 82 -3.48 -15.53 -21.35
C VAL A 82 -3.75 -16.77 -20.52
N LEU A 83 -4.15 -17.84 -21.19
CA LEU A 83 -4.44 -19.14 -20.59
C LEU A 83 -3.21 -19.67 -19.83
N ASN A 84 -3.38 -20.10 -18.58
CA ASN A 84 -2.29 -20.64 -17.73
C ASN A 84 -1.05 -19.75 -17.54
N ALA A 85 -1.16 -18.44 -17.80
CA ALA A 85 -0.06 -17.54 -17.56
C ALA A 85 0.27 -17.42 -16.07
N ARG A 86 1.55 -17.53 -15.73
CA ARG A 86 2.03 -17.23 -14.38
C ARG A 86 2.20 -15.72 -14.23
N TYR A 87 1.63 -15.15 -13.18
CA TYR A 87 1.84 -13.75 -12.84
C TYR A 87 3.32 -13.44 -12.61
N PRO A 88 3.78 -12.23 -12.99
CA PRO A 88 3.08 -11.21 -13.79
C PRO A 88 3.20 -11.50 -15.30
N VAL A 89 2.14 -11.21 -16.07
CA VAL A 89 2.17 -11.33 -17.53
C VAL A 89 2.15 -9.96 -18.20
N ASP A 90 3.30 -9.59 -18.73
CA ASP A 90 3.39 -8.88 -20.00
C ASP A 90 4.47 -9.63 -20.79
N VAL A 91 4.07 -10.39 -21.82
CA VAL A 91 5.00 -11.16 -22.66
C VAL A 91 5.77 -10.28 -23.66
N SER A 92 5.46 -8.98 -23.70
CA SER A 92 5.97 -8.02 -24.69
C SER A 92 6.79 -6.87 -24.09
N ASN A 93 6.73 -6.68 -22.76
CA ASN A 93 7.38 -5.58 -22.06
C ASN A 93 8.17 -6.07 -20.85
N SER A 94 9.41 -5.60 -20.71
CA SER A 94 10.28 -5.93 -19.58
C SER A 94 9.98 -5.14 -18.30
N LYS A 95 8.99 -4.25 -18.31
CA LYS A 95 8.55 -3.51 -17.11
C LYS A 95 7.66 -4.42 -16.26
N PRO A 96 7.75 -4.34 -14.91
CA PRO A 96 6.82 -5.04 -14.04
C PRO A 96 5.38 -4.64 -14.36
N ALA A 97 4.61 -5.56 -14.95
CA ALA A 97 3.24 -5.31 -15.32
C ALA A 97 2.36 -5.21 -14.07
N VAL A 98 1.67 -4.09 -13.90
CA VAL A 98 0.66 -3.92 -12.84
C VAL A 98 -0.69 -4.34 -13.39
N SER A 99 -1.19 -5.48 -12.93
CA SER A 99 -2.55 -5.92 -13.28
C SER A 99 -3.58 -5.22 -12.40
N LYS A 100 -4.67 -4.76 -13.03
CA LYS A 100 -5.77 -4.10 -12.35
C LYS A 100 -6.79 -5.15 -11.88
N PRO A 101 -7.26 -5.07 -10.62
CA PRO A 101 -8.29 -5.96 -10.13
C PRO A 101 -9.65 -5.66 -10.75
N VAL A 102 -10.49 -6.68 -10.77
CA VAL A 102 -11.90 -6.62 -11.14
C VAL A 102 -12.69 -7.17 -9.98
N TYR A 103 -13.69 -6.42 -9.51
CA TYR A 103 -14.54 -6.86 -8.42
C TYR A 103 -15.43 -8.02 -8.88
N LEU A 104 -15.43 -9.12 -8.14
CA LEU A 104 -16.19 -10.34 -8.48
C LEU A 104 -17.37 -10.57 -7.54
N GLY A 105 -17.33 -10.02 -6.33
CA GLY A 105 -18.36 -10.21 -5.32
C GLY A 105 -17.78 -10.22 -3.93
N ARG A 106 -18.50 -10.85 -2.99
CA ARG A 106 -18.13 -10.90 -1.58
C ARG A 106 -18.59 -12.22 -0.97
N PHE A 107 -17.72 -12.86 -0.20
CA PHE A 107 -18.12 -13.95 0.69
C PHE A 107 -18.84 -13.40 1.91
N ASP A 108 -20.01 -13.96 2.21
CA ASP A 108 -20.71 -13.68 3.45
C ASP A 108 -20.22 -14.60 4.56
N PHE A 109 -19.11 -14.23 5.20
CA PHE A 109 -18.56 -15.01 6.32
C PHE A 109 -19.50 -15.08 7.53
N SER A 110 -20.47 -14.15 7.65
CA SER A 110 -21.44 -14.19 8.74
C SER A 110 -22.43 -15.36 8.63
N SER A 111 -22.60 -15.90 7.42
CA SER A 111 -23.43 -17.09 7.16
C SER A 111 -22.77 -18.41 7.58
N LEU A 112 -21.49 -18.41 7.96
CA LEU A 112 -20.80 -19.60 8.44
C LEU A 112 -21.30 -19.96 9.84
N SER A 113 -22.30 -20.83 9.91
CA SER A 113 -22.76 -21.47 11.14
C SER A 113 -21.70 -22.47 11.62
N VAL A 114 -21.11 -22.23 12.78
CA VAL A 114 -20.39 -23.28 13.50
C VAL A 114 -21.46 -24.16 14.16
N GLU A 115 -21.81 -25.25 13.48
CA GLU A 115 -22.58 -26.33 14.12
C GLU A 115 -21.75 -26.83 15.30
N LYS A 116 -22.27 -26.65 16.51
CA LYS A 116 -21.60 -27.01 17.77
C LYS A 116 -21.85 -28.46 18.13
#